data_AF-A0A2I1FJC5-F1
#
_entry.id   AF-A0A2I1FJC5-F1
#
_cell.length_a   1.000
_cell.length_b   1.000
_cell.length_c   1.000
_cell.angle_alpha   90.00
_cell.angle_beta   90.00
_cell.angle_gamma   90.00
#
_symmetry.space_group_name_H-M   'P 1'
#
loop_
_entity.id
_entity.type
_entity.pdbx_description
1 polymer ?
#
loop_
_entity_poly.entity_id
_entity_poly.type
_entity_poly.pdbx_seq_one_letter_code
_entity_poly.pdbx_strand_id
1 'polypeptide(L)'
;MCIDDPIVIIKWTVPFPRNVRGQTERSLINHIVTNGGTNEFNSNVIFSFRSGRQLTNCVNGLPLWCRHDRVNPNVPDVGYCYRATRVSERSADLEVYSLVFNI
;
A
#
# COMPACT_ATOMS: atom_id res chain seq x y z
N MET A 1 -18.46 -2.41 -16.04
CA MET A 1 -17.09 -2.66 -15.56
C MET A 1 -17.22 -3.03 -14.10
N CYS A 2 -17.32 -4.34 -13.82
CA CYS A 2 -17.41 -4.87 -12.46
C CYS A 2 -16.08 -4.59 -11.74
N ILE A 3 -16.17 -4.25 -10.47
CA ILE A 3 -15.00 -4.03 -9.60
C ILE A 3 -14.46 -5.42 -9.24
N ASP A 4 -13.83 -6.12 -10.19
CA ASP A 4 -13.32 -7.47 -9.96
C ASP A 4 -11.85 -7.47 -9.52
N ASP A 5 -11.08 -6.44 -9.92
CA ASP A 5 -9.67 -6.28 -9.55
C ASP A 5 -9.52 -5.30 -8.37
N PRO A 6 -9.12 -5.74 -7.17
CA PRO A 6 -8.86 -4.83 -6.07
C PRO A 6 -7.75 -3.85 -6.40
N ILE A 7 -8.00 -2.57 -6.15
CA ILE A 7 -7.02 -1.50 -6.32
C ILE A 7 -6.60 -0.97 -4.95
N VAL A 8 -5.30 -0.83 -4.76
CA VAL A 8 -4.67 -0.16 -3.64
C VAL A 8 -4.00 1.12 -4.12
N ILE A 9 -4.16 2.19 -3.36
CA ILE A 9 -3.52 3.48 -3.58
C ILE A 9 -2.67 3.81 -2.35
N ILE A 10 -1.39 4.11 -2.55
CA ILE A 10 -0.46 4.44 -1.47
C ILE A 10 -0.01 5.88 -1.61
N LYS A 11 -0.34 6.69 -0.61
CA LYS A 11 0.21 8.03 -0.46
C LYS A 11 1.49 7.96 0.37
N TRP A 12 2.65 8.03 -0.28
CA TRP A 12 3.94 8.02 0.40
C TRP A 12 4.22 9.31 1.17
N THR A 13 4.88 9.20 2.32
CA THR A 13 5.44 10.35 3.03
C THR A 13 6.66 10.87 2.28
N VAL A 14 6.77 12.19 2.12
CA VAL A 14 7.88 12.84 1.42
C VAL A 14 8.54 13.88 2.34
N PRO A 15 9.83 13.75 2.67
CA PRO A 15 10.73 12.65 2.30
C PRO A 15 10.36 11.34 3.03
N PHE A 16 10.66 10.19 2.42
CA PHE A 16 10.41 8.89 3.05
C PHE A 16 11.27 8.78 4.33
N PRO A 17 10.68 8.50 5.50
CA PRO A 17 11.34 8.72 6.79
C PRO A 17 12.41 7.67 7.15
N ARG A 18 12.56 6.61 6.34
CA ARG A 18 13.57 5.56 6.57
C ARG A 18 14.50 5.37 5.39
N ASN A 19 15.80 5.36 5.66
CA ASN A 19 16.83 5.07 4.66
C ASN A 19 17.81 3.98 5.15
N VAL A 20 17.28 3.02 5.91
CA VAL A 20 18.05 1.89 6.45
C VAL A 20 18.00 0.72 5.47
N ARG A 21 19.05 -0.10 5.42
CA ARG A 21 19.16 -1.22 4.48
C ARG A 21 17.94 -2.16 4.58
N GLY A 22 17.19 -2.28 3.48
CA GLY A 22 15.99 -3.11 3.40
C GLY A 22 14.70 -2.46 3.87
N GLN A 23 14.74 -1.24 4.44
CA GLN A 23 13.58 -0.49 4.93
C GLN A 23 13.41 0.82 4.14
N THR A 24 13.17 0.68 2.84
CA THR A 24 13.03 1.80 1.90
C THR A 24 11.67 1.75 1.22
N GLU A 25 11.23 2.88 0.63
CA GLU A 25 10.06 2.92 -0.25
C GLU A 25 10.15 1.83 -1.34
N ARG A 26 11.33 1.66 -1.93
CA ARG A 26 11.58 0.63 -2.95
C ARG A 26 11.38 -0.79 -2.43
N SER A 27 11.74 -1.07 -1.17
CA SER A 27 11.50 -2.38 -0.57
C SER A 27 10.00 -2.70 -0.49
N LEU A 28 9.16 -1.71 -0.20
CA LEU A 28 7.71 -1.86 -0.13
C LEU A 28 7.10 -2.08 -1.51
N ILE A 29 7.50 -1.25 -2.48
CA ILE A 29 7.07 -1.40 -3.88
C ILE A 29 7.42 -2.81 -4.38
N ASN A 30 8.66 -3.26 -4.15
CA ASN A 30 9.10 -4.60 -4.56
C ASN A 30 8.28 -5.70 -3.87
N HIS A 31 7.95 -5.56 -2.59
CA HIS A 31 7.08 -6.50 -1.88
C HIS A 31 5.70 -6.58 -2.54
N ILE A 32 5.08 -5.44 -2.83
CA ILE A 32 3.76 -5.39 -3.46
C ILE A 32 3.77 -6.06 -4.84
N VAL A 33 4.76 -5.73 -5.68
CA VAL A 33 4.90 -6.29 -7.02
C VAL A 33 5.16 -7.79 -6.98
N THR A 34 6.02 -8.26 -6.08
CA THR A 34 6.33 -9.69 -5.91
C THR A 34 5.09 -10.49 -5.47
N ASN A 35 4.17 -9.85 -4.74
CA ASN A 35 2.94 -10.48 -4.24
C ASN A 35 1.72 -10.26 -5.17
N GLY A 36 1.97 -9.93 -6.44
CA GLY A 36 0.93 -9.89 -7.48
C GLY A 36 0.28 -8.53 -7.70
N GLY A 37 0.82 -7.46 -7.11
CA GLY A 37 0.41 -6.09 -7.41
C GLY A 37 1.01 -5.62 -8.74
N THR A 38 0.17 -5.17 -9.66
CA THR A 38 0.63 -4.50 -10.89
C THR A 38 0.80 -3.02 -10.62
N ASN A 39 1.98 -2.47 -10.86
CA ASN A 39 2.25 -1.04 -10.71
C ASN A 39 1.61 -0.26 -11.86
N GLU A 40 0.41 0.25 -11.62
CA GLU A 40 -0.35 0.94 -12.65
C GLU A 40 0.33 2.25 -13.03
N PHE A 41 0.42 2.47 -14.35
CA PHE A 41 1.05 3.64 -14.96
C PHE A 41 2.53 3.86 -14.57
N ASN A 42 3.20 2.83 -14.04
CA ASN A 42 4.53 2.94 -13.43
C ASN A 42 4.62 4.04 -12.34
N SER A 43 3.50 4.31 -11.66
CA SER A 43 3.37 5.42 -10.71
C SER A 43 4.04 5.18 -9.36
N ASN A 44 4.26 3.92 -8.98
CA ASN A 44 4.63 3.47 -7.64
C ASN A 44 3.58 3.82 -6.56
N VAL A 45 2.41 4.30 -6.95
CA VAL A 45 1.35 4.80 -6.05
C VAL A 45 0.11 3.93 -6.18
N ILE A 46 -0.24 3.53 -7.40
CA ILE A 46 -1.46 2.78 -7.70
C ILE A 46 -1.08 1.35 -8.04
N PHE A 47 -1.67 0.40 -7.33
CA PHE A 47 -1.44 -1.02 -7.54
C PHE A 47 -2.76 -1.75 -7.74
N SER A 48 -2.90 -2.48 -8.85
CA SER A 48 -4.03 -3.37 -9.08
C SER A 48 -3.66 -4.83 -8.75
N PHE A 49 -4.63 -5.61 -8.30
CA PHE A 49 -4.48 -7.03 -8.03
C PHE A 49 -5.53 -7.80 -8.82
N ARG A 50 -5.21 -9.01 -9.30
CA ARG A 50 -6.16 -9.84 -10.08
C ARG A 50 -7.26 -10.48 -9.24
N SER A 51 -7.16 -10.39 -7.92
CA SER A 51 -8.14 -10.98 -6.98
C SER A 51 -7.97 -10.44 -5.56
N GLY A 52 -9.06 -10.44 -4.79
CA GLY A 52 -9.03 -10.14 -3.36
C GLY A 52 -8.06 -11.02 -2.58
N ARG A 53 -7.89 -12.29 -2.98
CA ARG A 53 -6.95 -13.22 -2.34
C ARG A 53 -5.49 -12.77 -2.48
N GLN A 54 -5.07 -12.31 -3.67
CA GLN A 54 -3.71 -11.80 -3.88
C GLN A 54 -3.47 -10.54 -3.04
N LEU A 55 -4.44 -9.62 -3.01
CA LEU A 55 -4.38 -8.45 -2.14
C LEU A 55 -4.22 -8.85 -0.67
N THR A 56 -5.06 -9.75 -0.16
CA THR A 56 -5.00 -10.22 1.23
C THR A 56 -3.65 -10.87 1.55
N ASN A 57 -3.12 -11.71 0.67
CA ASN A 57 -1.80 -12.33 0.85
C ASN A 57 -0.68 -11.29 0.87
N CYS A 58 -0.72 -10.32 -0.05
CA CYS A 58 0.26 -9.22 -0.11
C CYS A 58 0.30 -8.44 1.21
N VAL A 59 -0.87 -8.02 1.71
CA VAL A 59 -1.02 -7.28 2.97
C VAL A 59 -0.54 -8.11 4.16
N ASN A 60 -0.97 -9.37 4.26
CA ASN A 60 -0.60 -10.24 5.39
C ASN A 60 0.91 -10.52 5.42
N GLY A 61 1.55 -10.58 4.25
CA GLY A 61 2.99 -10.77 4.11
C GLY A 61 3.84 -9.53 4.36
N LEU A 62 3.24 -8.36 4.62
CA LEU A 62 4.02 -7.13 4.78
C LEU A 62 5.03 -7.25 5.94
N PRO A 63 6.26 -6.75 5.73
CA PRO A 63 7.28 -6.78 6.78
C PRO A 63 6.81 -6.05 8.05
N LEU A 64 7.18 -6.59 9.22
CA LEU A 64 6.75 -6.06 10.52
C LEU A 64 7.08 -4.57 10.72
N TRP A 65 8.21 -4.10 10.19
CA TRP A 65 8.66 -2.71 10.31
C TRP A 65 7.74 -1.71 9.58
N CYS A 66 6.84 -2.17 8.71
CA CYS A 66 5.89 -1.34 7.97
C CYS A 66 4.55 -1.16 8.71
N ARG A 67 4.38 -1.87 9.83
CA ARG A 67 3.18 -1.83 10.65
C ARG A 67 3.33 -0.75 11.72
N HIS A 68 2.21 -0.13 12.08
CA HIS A 68 2.15 0.94 13.07
C HIS A 68 2.80 0.53 14.39
N ASP A 69 3.82 1.28 14.80
CA ASP A 69 4.44 1.14 16.11
C ASP A 69 3.60 1.93 17.12
N ARG A 70 2.50 1.32 17.56
CA ARG A 70 1.61 1.87 18.60
C ARG A 70 2.33 2.22 19.90
N VAL A 71 3.56 1.75 20.10
CA VAL A 71 4.33 1.92 21.33
C VAL A 71 5.22 3.15 21.25
N ASN A 72 5.65 3.58 20.06
CA ASN A 72 6.56 4.71 19.90
C ASN A 72 5.96 5.85 19.05
N PRO A 73 5.36 6.87 19.69
CA PRO A 73 4.71 7.98 18.99
C PRO A 73 5.67 8.89 18.21
N ASN A 74 6.99 8.69 18.33
CA ASN A 74 7.99 9.49 17.64
C ASN A 74 8.43 8.92 16.29
N VAL A 75 7.93 7.74 15.92
CA VAL A 75 8.22 7.18 14.62
C VAL A 75 7.10 7.62 13.67
N PRO A 76 7.41 8.28 12.54
CA PRO A 76 6.38 8.78 11.65
C PRO A 76 5.92 7.73 10.62
N ASP A 77 4.64 7.81 10.26
CA ASP A 77 4.02 7.07 9.16
C ASP A 77 4.84 7.13 7.86
N VAL A 78 5.09 5.97 7.25
CA VAL A 78 5.79 5.83 5.96
C VAL A 78 4.86 6.00 4.75
N GLY A 79 3.55 5.98 4.96
CA GLY A 79 2.54 6.33 3.97
C GLY A 79 1.12 5.96 4.40
N TYR A 80 0.12 6.33 3.61
CA TYR A 80 -1.28 5.94 3.84
C TYR A 80 -1.77 5.05 2.71
N CYS A 81 -2.29 3.88 3.07
CA CYS A 81 -2.86 2.92 2.12
C CYS A 81 -4.39 2.99 2.09
N TYR A 82 -4.91 3.12 0.89
CA TYR A 82 -6.34 3.16 0.61
C TYR A 82 -6.71 2.01 -0.31
N ARG A 83 -7.83 1.36 -0.06
CA ARG A 83 -8.45 0.42 -1.00
C ARG A 83 -9.56 1.16 -1.73
N ALA A 84 -9.53 1.13 -3.06
CA ALA A 84 -10.68 1.59 -3.83
C ALA A 84 -11.80 0.57 -3.74
N THR A 85 -12.96 0.99 -3.21
CA THR A 85 -14.15 0.14 -3.10
C THR A 85 -15.16 0.40 -4.19
N ARG A 86 -15.10 1.58 -4.80
CA ARG A 86 -15.88 1.94 -5.97
C ARG A 86 -15.07 2.88 -6.84
N VAL A 87 -15.07 2.64 -8.15
CA VAL A 87 -14.46 3.54 -9.14
C VAL A 87 -15.53 3.92 -10.14
N SER A 88 -15.68 5.22 -10.39
CA SER A 88 -16.50 5.81 -11.45
C SER A 88 -15.59 6.55 -12.44
N GLU A 89 -16.15 7.10 -13.51
CA GLU A 89 -15.37 7.86 -14.51
C GLU A 89 -14.59 9.05 -13.92
N ARG A 90 -15.03 9.60 -12.77
CA ARG A 90 -14.42 10.81 -12.18
C ARG A 90 -14.21 10.76 -10.68
N SER A 91 -14.56 9.66 -10.02
CA SER A 91 -14.42 9.54 -8.57
C SER A 91 -14.05 8.11 -8.17
N ALA A 92 -13.34 7.99 -7.06
CA ALA A 92 -13.12 6.72 -6.39
C ALA A 92 -13.51 6.85 -4.92
N ASP A 93 -14.31 5.91 -4.43
CA ASP A 93 -14.56 5.75 -3.00
C ASP A 93 -13.42 4.95 -2.41
N LEU A 94 -12.78 5.53 -1.41
CA LEU A 94 -11.57 4.99 -0.79
C LEU A 94 -11.87 4.61 0.65
N GLU A 95 -11.63 3.36 1.00
CA GLU A 95 -11.58 2.92 2.38
C GLU A 95 -10.14 2.96 2.88
N VAL A 96 -9.94 3.57 4.05
CA VAL A 96 -8.66 3.48 4.75
C VAL A 96 -8.41 2.02 5.07
N TYR A 97 -7.35 1.46 4.52
CA TYR A 97 -6.93 0.13 4.86
C TYR A 97 -6.20 0.22 6.20
N SER A 98 -6.91 -0.07 7.28
CA SER A 98 -6.61 0.27 8.68
C SER A 98 -5.34 -0.34 9.30
N LEU A 99 -4.43 -0.88 8.48
CA LEU A 99 -3.25 -1.63 8.93
C LEU A 99 -1.94 -1.30 8.20
N VAL A 100 -1.91 -0.37 7.24
CA VAL A 100 -0.75 -0.27 6.34
C VAL A 100 -0.08 1.08 6.37
N PHE A 101 1.22 1.04 6.69
CA PHE A 101 2.21 2.11 6.53
C PHE A 101 2.13 3.28 7.50
N ASN A 102 1.30 3.18 8.52
CA ASN A 102 1.50 3.98 9.70
C ASN A 102 2.72 3.43 10.44
N ILE A 103 3.64 4.25 10.92
CA ILE A 103 4.60 3.87 11.95
C ILE A 103 4.21 4.71 13.14
#